data_AF-A0A435AFV2-F1
#
_entry.id   AF-A0A435AFV2-F1
#
_cell.length_a   1.000
_cell.length_b   1.000
_cell.length_c   1.000
_cell.angle_alpha   90.00
_cell.angle_beta   90.00
_cell.angle_gamma   90.00
#
_symmetry.space_group_name_H-M   'P 1'
#
loop_
_entity.id
_entity.type
_entity.pdbx_description
1 polymer ?
#
loop_
_entity_poly.entity_id
_entity_poly.type
_entity_poly.pdbx_seq_one_letter_code
_entity_poly.pdbx_strand_id
1 'polypeptide(L)'
;VARVGEAAHVFPPIGAQGLNLGIRDIDDLIGIASENSSDPGSEKCLATYDTRRRPDILARSSAVNLLNRSLLSDMLPAQLARSAGLGVLGSFAPLRAFFMREGLRPGSGFQALAGGLRKQSPR
;
A
#
# COMPACT_ATOMS: atom_id res chain seq x y z
N VAL A 1 -9.99 5.07 21.76
CA VAL A 1 -10.58 5.75 20.58
C VAL A 1 -9.66 5.53 19.38
N ALA A 2 -10.18 5.07 18.24
CA ALA A 2 -9.40 4.90 17.00
C ALA A 2 -9.33 6.21 16.20
N ARG A 3 -8.26 6.40 15.42
CA ARG A 3 -8.09 7.50 14.47
C ARG A 3 -8.00 6.94 13.06
N VAL A 4 -8.55 7.66 12.08
CA VAL A 4 -8.63 7.23 10.67
C VAL A 4 -8.22 8.37 9.73
N GLY A 5 -7.74 8.00 8.53
CA GLY A 5 -7.40 8.95 7.49
C GLY A 5 -6.34 9.97 7.93
N GLU A 6 -6.51 11.23 7.52
CA GLU A 6 -5.55 12.29 7.84
C GLU A 6 -5.51 12.67 9.33
N ALA A 7 -6.54 12.32 10.10
CA ALA A 7 -6.51 12.46 11.55
C ALA A 7 -5.55 11.47 12.24
N ALA A 8 -5.13 10.42 11.52
CA ALA A 8 -4.18 9.42 12.01
C ALA A 8 -2.82 9.51 11.30
N HIS A 9 -2.79 9.89 10.02
CA HIS A 9 -1.57 9.87 9.21
C HIS A 9 -1.58 10.98 8.15
N VAL A 10 -0.54 11.81 8.11
CA VAL A 10 -0.36 12.80 7.05
C VAL A 10 0.19 12.12 5.80
N PHE A 11 -0.51 12.27 4.68
CA PHE A 11 -0.14 11.66 3.40
C PHE A 11 0.22 12.72 2.35
N PRO A 12 1.26 12.51 1.51
CA PRO A 12 1.54 13.44 0.42
C PRO A 12 0.40 13.44 -0.61
N PRO A 13 0.01 14.61 -1.17
CA PRO A 13 -1.16 14.73 -2.04
C PRO A 13 -0.87 14.23 -3.46
N ILE A 14 -0.85 12.91 -3.67
CA ILE A 14 -0.72 12.29 -4.99
C ILE A 14 -1.81 11.23 -5.19
N GLY A 15 -2.55 11.31 -6.31
CA GLY A 15 -3.44 10.24 -6.77
C GLY A 15 -4.61 9.88 -5.83
N ALA A 16 -5.15 10.85 -5.09
CA ALA A 16 -6.22 10.65 -4.09
C ALA A 16 -5.89 9.56 -3.04
N GLN A 17 -4.61 9.36 -2.72
CA GLN A 17 -4.18 8.30 -1.80
C GLN A 17 -4.72 8.45 -0.38
N GLY A 18 -4.87 9.68 0.13
CA GLY A 18 -5.44 9.93 1.46
C GLY A 18 -6.87 9.38 1.61
N LEU A 19 -7.73 9.62 0.61
CA LEU A 19 -9.09 9.08 0.58
C LEU A 19 -9.09 7.54 0.52
N ASN A 20 -8.29 6.97 -0.39
CA ASN A 20 -8.19 5.51 -0.54
C ASN A 20 -7.69 4.83 0.75
N LEU A 21 -6.76 5.46 1.46
CA LEU A 21 -6.26 4.97 2.74
C LEU A 21 -7.35 5.04 3.82
N GLY A 22 -8.07 6.16 3.91
CA GLY A 22 -9.17 6.34 4.86
C GLY A 22 -10.32 5.37 4.65
N ILE A 23 -10.72 5.10 3.41
CA ILE A 23 -11.75 4.07 3.10
C ILE A 23 -11.29 2.70 3.59
N ARG A 24 -10.01 2.35 3.40
CA ARG A 24 -9.48 1.09 3.91
C ARG A 24 -9.38 1.07 5.43
N ASP A 25 -9.08 2.20 6.09
CA ASP A 25 -9.06 2.27 7.56
C ASP A 25 -10.45 1.92 8.12
N ILE A 26 -11.51 2.41 7.46
CA ILE A 26 -12.90 2.12 7.82
C ILE A 26 -13.23 0.63 7.60
N ASP A 27 -12.84 0.05 6.47
CA ASP A 27 -13.06 -1.38 6.17
C ASP A 27 -12.44 -2.30 7.23
N ASP A 28 -11.18 -2.04 7.61
CA ASP A 28 -10.50 -2.81 8.66
C ASP A 28 -11.13 -2.62 10.05
N LEU A 29 -11.55 -1.40 10.38
CA LEU A 29 -12.26 -1.12 11.64
C LEU A 29 -13.60 -1.85 11.71
N ILE A 30 -14.37 -1.87 10.62
CA ILE A 30 -15.63 -2.61 10.55
C ILE A 30 -15.39 -4.11 10.76
N GLY A 31 -14.35 -4.67 10.13
CA GLY A 31 -13.98 -6.07 10.31
C GLY A 31 -13.64 -6.40 11.76
N ILE A 32 -12.76 -5.62 12.38
CA ILE A 32 -12.33 -5.82 13.78
C ILE A 32 -13.50 -5.64 14.76
N ALA A 33 -14.32 -4.62 14.56
CA ALA A 33 -15.46 -4.35 15.43
C ALA A 33 -16.54 -5.44 15.32
N SER A 34 -16.75 -5.98 14.12
CA SER A 34 -17.68 -7.10 13.90
C SER A 34 -17.22 -8.39 14.59
N GLU A 35 -15.91 -8.67 14.58
CA GLU A 35 -15.32 -9.82 15.28
C GLU A 35 -15.32 -9.67 16.80
N ASN A 36 -15.42 -8.44 17.32
CA ASN A 36 -15.32 -8.11 18.76
C ASN A 36 -16.51 -7.27 19.23
N SER A 37 -17.73 -7.65 18.83
CA SER A 37 -18.95 -6.85 19.04
C SER A 37 -19.29 -6.55 20.51
N SER A 38 -18.74 -7.31 21.46
CA SER A 38 -18.94 -7.10 22.89
C SER A 38 -18.17 -5.89 23.45
N ASP A 39 -16.98 -5.61 22.93
CA ASP A 39 -16.19 -4.42 23.26
C ASP A 39 -15.23 -4.05 22.10
N PRO A 40 -15.76 -3.44 21.03
CA PRO A 40 -14.96 -3.02 19.88
C PRO A 40 -13.99 -1.88 20.22
N GLY A 41 -14.18 -1.22 21.37
CA GLY A 41 -13.32 -0.13 21.87
C GLY A 41 -12.16 -0.61 22.74
N SER A 42 -12.09 -1.92 23.05
CA SER A 42 -11.04 -2.50 23.90
C SER A 42 -9.64 -2.20 23.38
N GLU A 43 -8.68 -2.10 24.29
CA GLU A 43 -7.28 -1.85 23.97
C GLU A 43 -6.72 -2.88 22.98
N LYS A 44 -7.15 -4.15 23.11
CA LYS A 44 -6.79 -5.23 22.19
C LYS A 44 -7.29 -4.97 20.76
N CYS A 45 -8.52 -4.51 20.59
CA CYS A 45 -9.08 -4.20 19.27
C CYS A 45 -8.34 -3.03 18.62
N LEU A 46 -8.09 -1.97 19.39
CA LEU A 46 -7.37 -0.80 18.91
C LEU A 46 -5.91 -1.11 18.56
N ALA A 47 -5.22 -1.93 19.36
CA ALA A 47 -3.86 -2.38 19.07
C ALA A 47 -3.81 -3.29 17.83
N THR A 48 -4.81 -4.15 17.65
CA THR A 48 -4.92 -5.01 16.45
C THR A 48 -5.12 -4.15 15.20
N TYR A 49 -5.97 -3.13 15.26
CA TYR A 49 -6.16 -2.18 14.17
C TYR A 49 -4.84 -1.46 13.84
N ASP A 50 -4.20 -0.84 14.83
CA ASP A 50 -2.98 -0.05 14.62
C ASP A 50 -1.83 -0.92 14.07
N THR A 51 -1.65 -2.14 14.58
CA THR A 51 -0.62 -3.07 14.09
C THR A 51 -0.88 -3.57 12.67
N ARG A 52 -2.15 -3.76 12.26
CA ARG A 52 -2.50 -4.11 10.87
C ARG A 52 -2.23 -2.96 9.90
N ARG A 53 -2.50 -1.72 10.29
CA ARG A 53 -2.43 -0.55 9.39
C ARG A 53 -1.02 0.02 9.22
N ARG A 54 -0.22 0.06 10.29
CA ARG A 54 1.11 0.71 10.30
C ARG A 54 2.00 0.33 9.11
N PRO A 55 2.16 -0.96 8.74
CA PRO A 55 3.02 -1.32 7.62
C PRO A 55 2.55 -0.76 6.27
N ASP A 56 1.24 -0.79 5.97
CA ASP A 56 0.70 -0.26 4.71
C ASP A 56 0.90 1.25 4.60
N ILE A 57 0.62 1.97 5.71
CA ILE A 57 0.80 3.42 5.81
C ILE A 57 2.26 3.79 5.57
N LEU A 58 3.20 3.15 6.29
CA LEU A 58 4.62 3.44 6.20
C LEU A 58 5.18 3.13 4.80
N ALA A 59 4.82 1.99 4.22
CA ALA A 59 5.28 1.60 2.90
C ALA A 59 4.84 2.62 1.83
N ARG A 60 3.58 3.04 1.87
CA ARG A 60 3.01 4.00 0.91
C ARG A 60 3.57 5.40 1.07
N SER A 61 3.61 5.94 2.29
CA SER A 61 4.20 7.25 2.55
C SER A 61 5.66 7.30 2.12
N SER A 62 6.42 6.23 2.40
CA SER A 62 7.84 6.13 2.01
C SER A 62 8.00 6.05 0.50
N ALA A 63 7.17 5.25 -0.19
CA ALA A 63 7.21 5.12 -1.65
C ALA A 63 6.91 6.46 -2.33
N VAL A 64 5.85 7.15 -1.91
CA VAL A 64 5.50 8.47 -2.47
C VAL A 64 6.60 9.49 -2.19
N ASN A 65 7.13 9.53 -0.97
CA ASN A 65 8.23 10.44 -0.64
C ASN A 65 9.48 10.17 -1.47
N LEU A 66 9.82 8.89 -1.69
CA LEU A 66 10.95 8.49 -2.52
C LEU A 66 10.75 8.90 -3.99
N LEU A 67 9.57 8.65 -4.55
CA LEU A 67 9.22 9.05 -5.91
C LEU A 67 9.31 10.57 -6.05
N ASN A 68 8.73 11.32 -5.11
CA ASN A 68 8.76 12.77 -5.13
C ASN A 68 10.19 13.32 -5.02
N ARG A 69 11.00 12.77 -4.10
CA ARG A 69 12.43 13.11 -4.00
C ARG A 69 13.20 12.81 -5.26
N SER A 70 12.93 11.68 -5.91
CA SER A 70 13.58 11.31 -7.17
C SER A 70 13.24 12.27 -8.31
N LEU A 71 12.00 12.76 -8.36
CA LEU A 71 11.56 13.74 -9.34
C LEU A 71 12.21 15.11 -9.13
N LEU A 72 12.35 15.53 -7.87
CA LEU A 72 12.92 16.82 -7.48
C LEU A 72 14.45 16.80 -7.36
N SER A 73 15.11 15.66 -7.59
CA SER A 73 16.56 15.55 -7.44
C SER A 73 17.30 15.95 -8.71
N ASP A 74 18.20 16.92 -8.57
CA ASP A 74 19.14 17.34 -9.62
C ASP A 74 20.38 16.44 -9.71
N MET A 75 20.50 15.44 -8.83
CA MET A 75 21.65 14.54 -8.82
C MET A 75 21.60 13.55 -10.00
N LEU A 76 22.68 13.50 -10.78
CA LEU A 76 22.81 12.59 -11.93
C LEU A 76 22.46 11.12 -11.60
N PRO A 77 22.93 10.53 -10.47
CA PRO A 77 22.55 9.16 -10.11
C PRO A 77 21.05 8.95 -9.92
N ALA A 78 20.34 9.91 -9.32
CA ALA A 78 18.90 9.82 -9.11
C ALA A 78 18.12 9.89 -10.44
N GLN A 79 18.59 10.72 -11.38
CA GLN A 79 18.03 10.82 -12.72
C GLN A 79 18.24 9.54 -13.54
N LEU A 80 19.42 8.94 -13.45
CA LEU A 80 19.75 7.67 -14.11
C LEU A 80 18.90 6.53 -13.53
N ALA A 81 18.82 6.42 -12.20
CA ALA A 81 18.00 5.42 -11.53
C ALA A 81 16.53 5.52 -11.92
N ARG A 82 15.97 6.74 -11.94
CA ARG A 82 14.59 7.00 -12.40
C ARG A 82 14.39 6.58 -13.85
N SER A 83 15.28 6.99 -14.74
CA SER A 83 15.19 6.69 -16.17
C SER A 83 15.28 5.18 -16.45
N ALA A 84 16.23 4.50 -15.80
CA ALA A 84 16.36 3.05 -15.90
C ALA A 84 15.11 2.33 -15.35
N GLY A 85 14.61 2.75 -14.18
CA GLY A 85 13.40 2.18 -13.59
C GLY A 85 12.17 2.33 -14.48
N LEU A 86 11.95 3.52 -15.05
CA LEU A 86 10.87 3.77 -16.01
C LEU A 86 11.03 2.96 -17.30
N GLY A 87 12.27 2.82 -17.80
CA GLY A 87 12.58 2.01 -18.98
C GLY A 87 12.25 0.53 -18.75
N VAL A 88 12.61 -0.03 -17.60
CA VAL A 88 12.28 -1.40 -17.21
C VAL A 88 10.77 -1.60 -17.05
N LEU A 89 10.08 -0.67 -16.39
CA LEU A 89 8.61 -0.71 -16.24
C LEU A 89 7.87 -0.60 -17.58
N GLY A 90 8.38 0.21 -18.51
CA GLY A 90 7.82 0.36 -19.86
C GLY A 90 8.03 -0.87 -20.72
N SER A 91 9.18 -1.54 -20.56
CA SER A 91 9.59 -2.65 -21.44
C SER A 91 9.11 -4.02 -20.96
N PHE A 92 8.78 -4.18 -19.67
CA PHE A 92 8.39 -5.47 -19.10
C PHE A 92 6.95 -5.47 -18.55
N ALA A 93 6.00 -5.88 -19.40
CA ALA A 93 4.56 -5.85 -19.09
C ALA A 93 4.14 -6.60 -17.81
N PRO A 94 4.71 -7.77 -17.45
CA PRO A 94 4.38 -8.44 -16.18
C PRO A 94 4.73 -7.61 -14.96
N LEU A 95 5.88 -6.94 -14.98
CA LEU A 95 6.32 -6.07 -13.88
C LEU A 95 5.46 -4.82 -13.79
N ARG A 96 5.13 -4.20 -14.93
CA ARG A 96 4.15 -3.10 -14.97
C ARG A 96 2.82 -3.50 -14.34
N ALA A 97 2.30 -4.67 -14.71
CA ALA A 97 1.04 -5.19 -14.17
C ALA A 97 1.13 -5.46 -12.66
N PHE A 98 2.27 -5.98 -12.18
CA PHE A 98 2.53 -6.16 -10.76
C PHE A 98 2.46 -4.83 -9.99
N PHE A 99 3.19 -3.81 -10.42
CA PHE A 99 3.21 -2.50 -9.73
C PHE A 99 1.86 -1.78 -9.80
N MET A 100 1.13 -1.88 -10.92
CA MET A 100 -0.23 -1.33 -11.01
C MET A 100 -1.17 -1.99 -10.01
N ARG A 101 -1.11 -3.33 -9.87
CA ARG A 101 -1.92 -4.08 -8.90
C ARG A 101 -1.56 -3.71 -7.46
N GLU A 102 -0.27 -3.66 -7.15
CA GLU A 102 0.24 -3.30 -5.82
C GLU A 102 -0.17 -1.86 -5.43
N GLY A 103 -0.17 -0.95 -6.41
CA GLY A 103 -0.65 0.43 -6.24
C GLY A 103 -2.12 0.51 -5.84
N LEU A 104 -2.98 -0.28 -6.51
CA LEU A 104 -4.43 -0.35 -6.26
C LEU A 104 -4.77 -1.07 -4.95
N ARG A 105 -4.24 -2.30 -4.76
CA ARG A 105 -4.44 -3.14 -3.58
C ARG A 105 -3.11 -3.75 -3.15
N PRO A 106 -2.60 -3.41 -1.96
CA PRO A 106 -1.32 -3.95 -1.48
C PRO A 106 -1.43 -5.46 -1.24
N GLY A 107 -0.35 -6.19 -1.49
CA GLY A 107 -0.28 -7.64 -1.43
C GLY A 107 -0.94 -8.37 -2.61
N SER A 108 -1.75 -7.68 -3.44
CA SER A 108 -2.43 -8.31 -4.58
C SER A 108 -1.47 -8.65 -5.72
N GLY A 109 -0.38 -7.91 -5.87
CA GLY A 109 0.68 -8.23 -6.83
C GLY A 109 1.38 -9.54 -6.48
N PHE A 110 1.76 -9.69 -5.21
CA PHE A 110 2.39 -10.91 -4.69
C PHE A 110 1.44 -12.11 -4.70
N GLN A 111 0.17 -11.92 -4.31
CA GLN A 111 -0.85 -12.97 -4.39
C GLN A 111 -1.09 -13.43 -5.83
N ALA A 112 -1.04 -12.53 -6.82
CA ALA A 112 -1.17 -12.90 -8.22
C ALA A 112 0.01 -13.75 -8.72
N LEU A 113 1.23 -13.44 -8.30
CA LEU A 113 2.42 -14.24 -8.62
C LEU A 113 2.35 -15.62 -7.95
N ALA A 114 1.98 -15.68 -6.67
CA ALA A 114 1.82 -16.93 -5.92
C ALA A 114 0.66 -17.79 -6.46
N GLY A 115 -0.46 -17.16 -6.86
CA GLY A 115 -1.62 -17.83 -7.44
C GLY A 115 -1.39 -18.37 -8.85
N GLY A 116 -0.50 -17.74 -9.62
CA GLY A 116 -0.07 -18.22 -10.94
C GLY A 116 0.72 -19.53 -10.86
N LEU A 117 1.60 -19.68 -9.86
CA LEU A 117 2.35 -20.90 -9.57
C LEU A 117 1.43 -22.08 -9.17
N ARG A 118 0.32 -21.78 -8.49
CA ARG A 118 -0.64 -22.80 -8.03
C ARG A 118 -1.51 -23.41 -9.15
N LYS A 119 -1.52 -22.81 -10.35
CA LYS A 119 -2.29 -23.30 -11.52
C LYS A 119 -1.49 -24.20 -12.48
N GLN A 120 -0.23 -24.52 -12.22
CA GLN A 120 0.60 -25.40 -13.07
C GLN A 120 0.78 -26.83 -12.52
N SER A 121 -0.18 -27.35 -11.76
CA SER A 121 -0.21 -28.79 -11.44
C SER A 121 -1.16 -29.48 -12.43
N PRO A 122 -0.66 -30.19 -13.45
CA PRO A 122 -1.50 -31.01 -14.30
C PRO A 122 -1.97 -32.21 -13.48
N ARG A 123 -3.26 -32.50 -13.54
CA ARG A 123 -3.80 -33.81 -13.17
C ARG A 123 -3.38 -34.85 -14.19
#